data_AF-A0A2S6V8I3-F1
#
_entry.id   AF-A0A2S6V8I3-F1
#
_cell.length_a   1.000
_cell.length_b   1.000
_cell.length_c   1.000
_cell.angle_alpha   90.00
_cell.angle_beta   90.00
_cell.angle_gamma   90.00
#
_symmetry.space_group_name_H-M   'P 1'
#
loop_
_entity.id
_entity.type
_entity.pdbx_description
1 polymer ?
#
loop_
_entity_poly.entity_id
_entity_poly.type
_entity_poly.pdbx_seq_one_letter_code
_entity_poly.pdbx_strand_id
1 'polypeptide(L)'
;MSNDIHEDKLLVLLEGQQHWVRKSIADNDDLLRMLFSGLSPELAAAEIQREPSQIKIVPKKGTKGTIHSSYNLPTAASVLAVLDTAPSEVDPAILMCVKLRKIELLQGINPCNAQAIVEQIETAIAQSRHSSDSVKQCLKRLDQSLAVSAIPVGF
;
A
#
# COMPACT_ATOMS: atom_id res chain seq x y z
N MET A 1 -4.03 51.49 38.66
CA MET A 1 -4.86 50.75 37.68
C MET A 1 -3.98 49.65 37.14
N SER A 2 -4.01 48.50 37.80
CA SER A 2 -3.08 47.40 37.59
C SER A 2 -3.91 46.17 37.33
N ASN A 3 -3.85 45.65 36.11
CA ASN A 3 -4.24 44.27 35.83
C ASN A 3 -3.14 43.71 34.91
N ASP A 4 -2.08 43.25 35.57
CA ASP A 4 -1.13 42.33 34.99
C ASP A 4 -1.91 41.07 34.61
N ILE A 5 -2.28 40.98 33.32
CA ILE A 5 -2.81 39.76 32.73
C ILE A 5 -1.65 38.78 32.78
N HIS A 6 -1.67 37.88 33.77
CA HIS A 6 -0.87 36.67 33.74
C HIS A 6 -1.27 35.93 32.46
N GLU A 7 -0.52 36.16 31.38
CA GLU A 7 -0.61 35.31 30.22
C GLU A 7 -0.12 33.95 30.66
N ASP A 8 -1.06 33.05 30.93
CA ASP A 8 -0.81 31.62 31.01
C ASP A 8 -0.13 31.22 29.70
N LYS A 9 1.20 31.12 29.74
CA LYS A 9 2.03 30.67 28.63
C LYS A 9 2.39 29.23 28.90
N LEU A 10 2.18 28.40 27.89
CA LEU A 10 2.48 26.98 27.93
C LEU A 10 3.72 26.72 27.08
N LEU A 11 4.57 25.81 27.55
CA LEU A 11 5.81 25.47 26.89
C LEU A 11 5.54 24.52 25.72
N VAL A 12 5.92 24.93 24.52
CA VAL A 12 5.83 24.14 23.29
C VAL A 12 7.22 23.81 22.79
N LEU A 13 7.48 22.52 22.57
CA LEU A 13 8.74 22.00 22.06
C LEU A 13 8.63 21.68 20.57
N LEU A 14 9.48 22.29 19.76
CA LEU A 14 9.63 22.00 18.33
C LEU A 14 11.10 21.64 18.05
N GLU A 15 11.37 20.41 17.61
CA GLU A 15 12.73 19.96 17.23
C GLU A 15 13.83 20.24 18.29
N GLY A 16 13.46 20.25 19.57
CA GLY A 16 14.36 20.55 20.69
C GLY A 16 14.45 22.03 21.08
N GLN A 17 13.81 22.93 20.33
CA GLN A 17 13.64 24.34 20.68
C GLN A 17 12.39 24.56 21.54
N GLN A 18 12.51 25.48 22.51
CA GLN A 18 11.46 25.82 23.46
C GLN A 18 10.77 27.13 23.05
N HIS A 19 9.45 27.08 22.92
CA HIS A 19 8.59 28.22 22.57
C HIS A 19 7.52 28.42 23.63
N TRP A 20 7.43 29.63 24.17
CA TRP A 20 6.35 30.01 25.10
C TRP A 20 5.15 30.50 24.30
N VAL A 21 4.07 29.72 24.30
CA VAL A 21 2.84 30.01 23.53
C VAL A 21 1.69 30.33 24.48
N ARG A 22 0.88 31.32 24.14
CA ARG A 22 -0.33 31.66 24.92
C ARG A 22 -1.27 30.46 24.99
N LYS A 23 -1.86 30.21 26.17
CA LYS A 23 -2.79 29.10 26.41
C LYS A 23 -3.96 29.08 25.43
N SER A 24 -4.50 30.24 25.05
CA SER A 24 -5.57 30.34 24.04
C SER A 24 -5.20 29.77 22.67
N ILE A 25 -3.91 29.81 22.30
CA ILE A 25 -3.39 29.22 21.08
C ILE A 25 -3.00 27.76 21.35
N ALA A 26 -2.36 27.48 22.48
CA ALA A 26 -1.90 26.14 22.86
C ALA A 26 -3.05 25.12 23.06
N ASP A 27 -4.24 25.58 23.42
CA ASP A 27 -5.42 24.73 23.60
C ASP A 27 -6.06 24.31 22.26
N ASN A 28 -5.70 24.97 21.16
CA ASN A 28 -6.24 24.66 19.84
C ASN A 28 -5.14 24.15 18.90
N ASP A 29 -5.24 22.88 18.54
CA ASP A 29 -4.33 22.19 17.63
C ASP A 29 -4.20 22.90 16.26
N ASP A 30 -5.28 23.46 15.73
CA ASP A 30 -5.26 24.13 14.43
C ASP A 30 -4.57 25.49 14.50
N LEU A 31 -4.74 26.21 15.61
CA LEU A 31 -4.00 27.46 15.85
C LEU A 31 -2.52 27.22 16.10
N LEU A 32 -2.17 26.12 16.78
CA LEU A 32 -0.78 25.67 16.91
C LEU A 32 -0.17 25.34 15.55
N ARG A 33 -0.84 24.50 14.74
CA ARG A 33 -0.35 24.18 13.38
C ARG A 33 -0.21 25.43 12.54
N MET A 34 -1.16 26.36 12.60
CA MET A 34 -1.09 27.63 11.88
C MET A 34 0.11 28.48 12.32
N LEU A 35 0.30 28.65 13.64
CA LEU A 35 1.42 29.42 14.20
C LEU A 35 2.77 28.86 13.75
N PHE A 36 2.95 27.54 13.82
CA PHE A 36 4.22 26.89 13.48
C PHE A 36 4.39 26.61 11.99
N SER A 37 3.31 26.54 11.20
CA SER A 37 3.37 26.46 9.74
C SER A 37 3.98 27.72 9.10
N GLY A 38 3.83 28.88 9.76
CA GLY A 38 4.50 30.12 9.36
C GLY A 38 6.03 30.07 9.52
N LEU A 39 6.55 29.16 10.34
CA LEU A 39 7.98 28.94 10.53
C LEU A 39 8.51 27.86 9.57
N SER A 40 7.74 26.80 9.35
CA SER A 40 8.05 25.78 8.35
C SER A 40 6.77 25.16 7.77
N PRO A 41 6.60 25.12 6.44
CA PRO A 41 5.41 24.55 5.80
C PRO A 41 5.24 23.06 6.09
N GLU A 42 6.31 22.33 6.43
CA GLU A 42 6.27 20.91 6.80
C GLU A 42 5.51 20.65 8.11
N LEU A 43 5.31 21.70 8.92
CA LEU A 43 4.62 21.63 10.21
C LEU A 43 3.10 21.82 10.10
N ALA A 44 2.59 22.17 8.92
CA ALA A 44 1.14 22.31 8.69
C ALA A 44 0.38 21.00 8.97
N ALA A 45 1.04 19.85 8.78
CA ALA A 45 0.49 18.51 9.07
C ALA A 45 1.16 17.84 10.28
N ALA A 46 1.82 18.61 11.15
CA ALA A 46 2.53 18.07 12.31
C ALA A 46 1.59 17.37 13.29
N GLU A 47 2.11 16.33 13.92
CA GLU A 47 1.46 15.64 15.04
C GLU A 47 1.70 16.44 16.33
N ILE A 48 0.62 16.67 17.09
CA ILE A 48 0.66 17.41 18.34
C ILE A 48 0.53 16.40 19.48
N GLN A 49 1.61 16.22 20.23
CA GLN A 49 1.65 15.36 21.40
C GLN A 49 1.53 16.24 22.65
N ARG A 50 0.46 16.05 23.42
CA ARG A 50 0.17 16.82 24.63
C ARG A 50 0.66 16.04 25.85
N GLU A 51 1.69 16.56 26.52
CA GLU A 51 2.14 16.07 27.82
C GLU A 51 1.61 16.99 28.94
N PRO A 52 1.46 16.50 30.18
CA PRO A 52 0.90 17.29 31.29
C PRO A 52 1.63 18.61 31.57
N SER A 53 2.90 18.73 31.19
CA SER A 53 3.76 19.89 31.44
C SER A 53 4.22 20.61 30.17
N GLN A 54 3.99 20.05 28.97
CA GLN A 54 4.53 20.58 27.71
C GLN A 54 3.76 20.05 26.50
N ILE A 55 3.76 20.81 25.40
CA ILE A 55 3.25 20.33 24.11
C ILE A 55 4.42 20.09 23.19
N LYS A 56 4.47 18.95 22.51
CA LYS A 56 5.51 18.62 21.54
C LYS A 56 4.91 18.59 20.14
N ILE A 57 5.52 19.36 19.23
CA ILE A 57 5.15 19.37 17.82
C ILE A 57 6.16 18.51 17.06
N VAL A 58 5.65 17.43 16.45
CA VAL A 58 6.46 16.47 15.71
C VAL A 58 6.15 16.61 14.22
N PRO A 59 7.12 17.02 13.38
CA PRO A 59 6.92 17.05 11.94
C PRO A 59 6.59 15.64 11.45
N LYS A 60 5.47 15.49 10.74
CA LYS A 60 5.18 14.26 10.00
C LYS A 60 6.10 14.22 8.79
N LYS A 61 7.26 13.60 8.94
CA LYS A 61 8.10 13.23 7.80
C LYS A 61 7.24 12.38 6.88
N GLY A 62 7.03 12.85 5.65
CA GLY A 62 6.29 12.09 4.64
C GLY A 62 6.86 10.68 4.58
N THR A 63 6.04 9.69 4.93
CA THR A 63 6.42 8.30 4.84
C THR A 63 6.50 7.94 3.38
N LYS A 64 7.71 7.73 2.86
CA LYS A 64 7.93 7.04 1.59
C LYS A 64 7.41 5.61 1.73
N GLY A 65 6.10 5.40 1.61
CA GLY A 65 5.47 4.10 1.36
C GLY A 65 5.78 2.94 2.32
N THR A 66 6.40 3.17 3.48
CA THR A 66 6.64 2.16 4.50
C THR A 66 5.91 2.57 5.76
N ILE A 67 4.72 2.01 6.01
CA ILE A 67 4.05 2.22 7.29
C ILE A 67 3.67 0.88 7.92
N HIS A 68 4.25 0.71 9.10
CA HIS A 68 3.78 0.04 10.31
C HIS A 68 2.81 -1.14 10.19
N SER A 69 3.23 -2.21 10.89
CA SER A 69 2.52 -3.45 11.20
C SER A 69 1.20 -3.28 12.00
N SER A 70 0.66 -2.06 12.15
CA SER A 70 -0.55 -1.78 12.94
C SER A 70 -1.82 -1.62 12.10
N TYR A 71 -1.71 -1.56 10.77
CA TYR A 71 -2.87 -1.50 9.87
C TYR A 71 -2.73 -2.59 8.82
N ASN A 72 -3.68 -3.54 8.82
CA ASN A 72 -3.79 -4.63 7.85
C ASN A 72 -4.17 -4.12 6.44
N LEU A 73 -3.41 -3.18 5.88
CA LEU A 73 -3.52 -2.81 4.48
C LEU A 73 -2.25 -3.26 3.75
N PRO A 74 -2.35 -4.06 2.69
CA PRO A 74 -1.20 -4.47 1.91
C PRO A 74 -0.56 -3.22 1.29
N THR A 75 0.69 -2.93 1.66
CA THR A 75 1.51 -1.89 1.03
C THR A 75 1.95 -2.36 -0.36
N ALA A 76 2.26 -1.42 -1.26
CA ALA A 76 2.77 -1.76 -2.60
C ALA A 76 4.00 -2.68 -2.53
N ALA A 77 4.89 -2.48 -1.56
CA ALA A 77 6.04 -3.34 -1.30
C ALA A 77 5.64 -4.77 -0.89
N SER A 78 4.58 -4.93 -0.07
CA SER A 78 4.08 -6.26 0.31
C SER A 78 3.39 -6.99 -0.85
N VAL A 79 2.70 -6.26 -1.73
CA VAL A 79 2.07 -6.84 -2.93
C VAL A 79 3.15 -7.30 -3.92
N LEU A 80 4.17 -6.47 -4.15
CA LEU A 80 5.30 -6.83 -5.01
C LEU A 80 6.07 -8.05 -4.47
N ALA A 81 6.34 -8.12 -3.17
CA ALA A 81 7.00 -9.27 -2.56
C ALA A 81 6.18 -10.58 -2.68
N VAL A 82 4.85 -10.48 -2.70
CA VAL A 82 3.96 -11.64 -2.96
C VAL A 82 3.99 -12.04 -4.44
N LEU A 83 4.05 -11.07 -5.36
CA LEU A 83 4.17 -11.35 -6.79
C LEU A 83 5.54 -11.96 -7.13
N ASP A 84 6.62 -11.48 -6.51
CA ASP A 84 7.97 -12.02 -6.71
C ASP A 84 8.12 -13.46 -6.20
N THR A 85 7.35 -13.84 -5.18
CA THR A 85 7.35 -15.19 -4.62
C THR A 85 6.29 -16.12 -5.23
N ALA A 86 5.47 -15.61 -6.16
CA ALA A 86 4.46 -16.41 -6.82
C ALA A 86 5.11 -17.55 -7.64
N PRO A 87 4.65 -18.80 -7.49
CA PRO A 87 5.23 -19.92 -8.22
C PRO A 87 4.99 -19.77 -9.72
N SER A 88 6.03 -20.04 -10.51
CA SER A 88 5.91 -20.13 -11.97
C SER A 88 5.15 -21.41 -12.33
N GLU A 89 3.85 -21.31 -12.52
CA GLU A 89 3.03 -22.41 -13.02
C GLU A 89 3.28 -22.65 -14.51
N VAL A 90 3.42 -23.92 -14.91
CA VAL A 90 3.56 -24.31 -16.31
C VAL A 90 2.17 -24.44 -16.93
N ASP A 91 1.99 -23.89 -18.13
CA ASP A 91 0.74 -23.94 -18.88
C ASP A 91 0.24 -25.41 -19.03
N PRO A 92 -1.01 -25.71 -18.61
CA PRO A 92 -1.57 -27.06 -18.68
C PRO A 92 -1.58 -27.68 -20.08
N ALA A 93 -1.77 -26.88 -21.14
CA ALA A 93 -1.73 -27.36 -22.52
C ALA A 93 -0.31 -27.77 -22.92
N ILE A 94 0.72 -27.03 -22.47
CA ILE A 94 2.13 -27.43 -22.68
C ILE A 94 2.43 -28.76 -21.96
N LEU A 95 1.97 -28.92 -20.72
CA LEU A 95 2.11 -30.19 -19.99
C LEU A 95 1.42 -31.35 -20.73
N MET A 96 0.24 -31.09 -21.32
CA MET A 96 -0.46 -32.10 -22.11
C MET A 96 0.30 -32.48 -23.38
N CYS A 97 0.96 -31.54 -24.06
CA CYS A 97 1.85 -31.85 -25.20
C CYS A 97 2.99 -32.79 -24.81
N VAL A 98 3.62 -32.56 -23.65
CA VAL A 98 4.67 -33.45 -23.13
C VAL A 98 4.11 -34.83 -22.79
N LYS A 99 2.91 -34.88 -22.20
CA LYS A 99 2.21 -36.13 -21.87
C LYS A 99 1.85 -36.92 -23.13
N LEU A 100 1.34 -36.27 -24.16
CA LEU A 100 1.04 -36.87 -25.47
C LEU A 100 2.27 -37.52 -26.08
N ARG A 101 3.39 -36.80 -26.11
CA ARG A 101 4.66 -37.34 -26.63
C ARG A 101 5.11 -38.59 -25.88
N LYS A 102 4.92 -38.65 -24.55
CA LYS A 102 5.20 -39.87 -23.78
C LYS A 102 4.25 -41.01 -24.13
N ILE A 103 2.96 -40.73 -24.31
CA ILE A 103 1.97 -41.75 -24.68
C ILE A 103 2.29 -42.33 -26.06
N GLU A 104 2.58 -41.47 -27.04
CA GLU A 104 2.97 -41.88 -28.39
C GLU A 104 4.21 -42.80 -28.37
N LEU A 105 5.22 -42.45 -27.59
CA LEU A 105 6.47 -43.23 -27.49
C LEU A 105 6.31 -44.58 -26.76
N LEU A 106 5.46 -44.65 -25.74
CA LEU A 106 5.38 -45.82 -24.85
C LEU A 106 4.25 -46.79 -25.17
N GLN A 107 3.11 -46.28 -25.62
CA GLN A 107 1.87 -47.05 -25.75
C GLN A 107 1.26 -46.93 -27.15
N GLY A 108 1.61 -45.88 -27.90
CA GLY A 108 0.93 -45.49 -29.11
C GLY A 108 -0.48 -44.95 -28.85
N ILE A 109 -1.02 -44.25 -29.84
CA ILE A 109 -2.41 -43.79 -29.83
C ILE A 109 -3.24 -44.83 -30.57
N ASN A 110 -4.28 -45.35 -29.91
CA ASN A 110 -5.16 -46.38 -30.44
C ASN A 110 -6.63 -46.06 -30.13
N PRO A 111 -7.59 -46.72 -30.78
CA PRO A 111 -9.01 -46.41 -30.58
C PRO A 111 -9.49 -46.52 -29.13
N CYS A 112 -8.85 -47.33 -28.29
CA CYS A 112 -9.22 -47.51 -26.89
C CYS A 112 -8.79 -46.36 -25.99
N ASN A 113 -7.72 -45.63 -26.33
CA ASN A 113 -7.22 -44.49 -25.55
C ASN A 113 -7.45 -43.13 -26.21
N ALA A 114 -7.74 -43.09 -27.52
CA ALA A 114 -7.87 -41.86 -28.30
C ALA A 114 -8.95 -40.92 -27.75
N GLN A 115 -10.12 -41.45 -27.37
CA GLN A 115 -11.22 -40.62 -26.86
C GLN A 115 -10.85 -39.93 -25.52
N ALA A 116 -10.30 -40.69 -24.58
CA ALA A 116 -9.84 -40.13 -23.30
C ALA A 116 -8.69 -39.12 -23.46
N ILE A 117 -7.86 -39.29 -24.48
CA ILE A 117 -6.80 -38.34 -24.83
C ILE A 117 -7.40 -37.03 -25.35
N VAL A 118 -8.39 -37.09 -26.24
CA VAL A 118 -9.07 -35.90 -26.77
C VAL A 118 -9.72 -35.10 -25.64
N GLU A 119 -10.46 -35.75 -24.75
CA GLU A 119 -11.08 -35.08 -23.59
C GLU A 119 -10.05 -34.37 -22.70
N GLN A 120 -8.88 -34.99 -22.48
CA GLN A 120 -7.80 -34.39 -21.71
C GLN A 120 -7.16 -33.19 -22.43
N ILE A 121 -7.01 -33.25 -23.76
CA ILE A 121 -6.51 -32.12 -24.56
C ILE A 121 -7.47 -30.94 -24.44
N GLU A 122 -8.76 -31.16 -24.68
CA GLU A 122 -9.78 -30.12 -24.62
C GLU A 122 -9.84 -29.47 -23.24
N THR A 123 -9.78 -30.29 -22.19
CA THR A 123 -9.75 -29.82 -20.80
C THR A 123 -8.50 -28.98 -20.52
N ALA A 124 -7.33 -29.44 -20.94
CA ALA A 124 -6.07 -28.71 -20.75
C ALA A 124 -6.07 -27.36 -21.49
N ILE A 125 -6.61 -27.31 -22.71
CA ILE A 125 -6.77 -26.07 -23.49
C ILE A 125 -7.74 -25.12 -22.78
N ALA A 126 -8.88 -25.62 -22.30
CA ALA A 126 -9.87 -24.81 -21.60
C ALA A 126 -9.29 -24.18 -20.32
N GLN A 127 -8.56 -24.97 -19.52
CA GLN A 127 -7.88 -24.50 -18.31
C GLN A 127 -6.82 -23.44 -18.63
N SER A 128 -6.01 -23.66 -19.68
CA SER A 128 -4.96 -22.73 -20.10
C SER A 128 -5.54 -21.40 -20.57
N ARG A 129 -6.63 -21.43 -21.34
CA ARG A 129 -7.37 -20.22 -21.75
C ARG A 129 -7.92 -19.46 -20.55
N HIS A 130 -8.61 -20.17 -19.64
CA HIS A 130 -9.17 -19.56 -18.44
C HIS A 130 -8.09 -18.87 -17.58
N SER A 131 -6.95 -19.54 -17.37
CA SER A 131 -5.83 -18.97 -16.62
C SER A 131 -5.27 -17.72 -17.32
N SER A 132 -5.03 -17.79 -18.64
CA SER A 132 -4.56 -16.65 -19.43
C SER A 132 -5.51 -15.45 -19.37
N ASP A 133 -6.82 -15.69 -19.47
CA ASP A 133 -7.83 -14.64 -19.42
C ASP A 133 -7.94 -14.01 -18.03
N SER A 134 -7.83 -14.82 -16.96
CA SER A 134 -7.77 -14.34 -15.58
C SER A 134 -6.57 -13.42 -15.36
N VAL A 135 -5.38 -13.82 -15.82
CA VAL A 135 -4.17 -12.98 -15.72
C VAL A 135 -4.32 -11.67 -16.49
N LYS A 136 -4.82 -11.72 -17.74
CA LYS A 136 -5.10 -10.52 -18.53
C LYS A 136 -6.11 -9.60 -17.85
N GLN A 137 -7.16 -10.16 -17.24
CA GLN A 137 -8.15 -9.38 -16.51
C GLN A 137 -7.54 -8.74 -15.26
N CYS A 138 -6.67 -9.46 -14.55
CA CYS A 138 -5.95 -8.94 -13.39
C CYS A 138 -5.03 -7.79 -13.79
N LEU A 139 -4.27 -7.93 -14.88
CA LEU A 139 -3.43 -6.87 -15.43
C LEU A 139 -4.24 -5.63 -15.81
N LYS A 140 -5.37 -5.80 -16.51
CA LYS A 140 -6.26 -4.68 -16.85
C LYS A 140 -6.78 -3.94 -15.61
N ARG A 141 -7.13 -4.67 -14.55
CA ARG A 141 -7.57 -4.06 -13.29
C ARG A 141 -6.44 -3.31 -12.59
N LEU A 142 -5.22 -3.83 -12.66
CA LEU A 142 -4.03 -3.17 -12.12
C LEU A 142 -3.73 -1.88 -12.89
N ASP A 143 -3.76 -1.91 -14.21
CA ASP A 143 -3.54 -0.72 -15.06
C ASP A 143 -4.61 0.36 -14.84
N GLN A 144 -5.85 -0.04 -14.56
CA GLN A 144 -6.96 0.86 -14.27
C GLN A 144 -6.98 1.35 -12.82
N SER A 145 -6.18 0.76 -11.94
CA SER A 145 -6.11 1.19 -10.55
C SER A 145 -5.46 2.58 -10.47
N LEU A 146 -6.11 3.51 -9.75
CA LEU A 146 -5.56 4.84 -9.55
C LEU A 146 -4.24 4.73 -8.79
N ALA A 147 -3.15 5.19 -9.42
CA ALA A 147 -1.92 5.48 -8.71
C ALA A 147 -2.25 6.49 -7.61
N VAL A 148 -2.16 6.08 -6.34
CA VAL A 148 -2.33 7.00 -5.22
C VAL A 148 -1.07 7.87 -5.13
N SER A 149 -0.97 8.83 -6.04
CA SER A 149 0.05 9.88 -6.04
C SER A 149 -0.61 11.23 -6.30
N ALA A 150 -1.63 11.56 -5.50
CA ALA A 150 -2.11 12.93 -5.43
C ALA A 150 -2.65 13.18 -4.02
N ILE A 151 -1.80 13.73 -3.17
CA ILE A 151 -2.30 14.58 -2.09
C ILE A 151 -2.93 15.77 -2.83
N PRO A 152 -4.23 16.05 -2.67
CA PRO A 152 -4.82 17.24 -3.25
C PRO A 152 -4.20 18.44 -2.55
N VAL A 153 -3.31 19.14 -3.24
CA VAL A 153 -2.84 20.46 -2.83
C VAL A 153 -3.85 21.44 -3.42
N GLY A 154 -4.81 21.88 -2.62
CA GLY A 154 -5.91 22.73 -3.07
C GLY A 154 -6.58 23.51 -1.94
N PHE A 155 -6.12 24.76 -1.79
CA PHE A 155 -6.72 25.96 -1.21
C PHE A 155 -7.00 26.02 0.30
#